data_AF-A0A6L3ZYI8-F1
#
_entry.id   AF-A0A6L3ZYI8-F1
#
_cell.length_a   1.000
_cell.length_b   1.000
_cell.length_c   1.000
_cell.angle_alpha   90.00
_cell.angle_beta   90.00
_cell.angle_gamma   90.00
#
_symmetry.space_group_name_H-M   'P 1'
#
loop_
_entity.id
_entity.type
_entity.pdbx_description
1 polymer ?
#
loop_
_entity_poly.entity_id
_entity_poly.type
_entity_poly.pdbx_seq_one_letter_code
_entity_poly.pdbx_strand_id
1 'polypeptide(L)'
;LEPDERQPLFDIIMHNIELLLKHNLVHGDLSAYNILYWDGEIYLIDFPQVSDCENNRNAYQLLKRDIERICQYFEGQGLHRDPERIVKRMWKRFEVDPEQLAADMSRETMKDED
;
A
#
# COMPACT_ATOMS: atom_id res chain seq x y z
N LEU A 1 -2.26 -4.87 -21.85
CA LEU A 1 -1.05 -5.41 -21.21
C LEU A 1 -0.68 -6.70 -21.90
N GLU A 2 0.49 -6.70 -22.53
CA GLU A 2 1.04 -7.94 -23.06
C GLU A 2 1.23 -8.96 -21.91
N PRO A 3 1.11 -10.28 -22.15
CA PRO A 3 1.15 -11.28 -21.10
C PRO A 3 2.38 -11.20 -20.19
N ASP A 4 3.53 -10.82 -20.75
CA ASP A 4 4.81 -10.65 -20.09
C ASP A 4 4.90 -9.36 -19.23
N GLU A 5 4.06 -8.36 -19.48
CA GLU A 5 4.02 -7.10 -18.72
C GLU A 5 3.15 -7.18 -17.46
N ARG A 6 2.19 -8.11 -17.40
CA ARG A 6 1.17 -8.17 -16.32
C ARG A 6 1.79 -8.40 -14.94
N GLN A 7 2.71 -9.37 -14.86
CA GLN A 7 3.35 -9.74 -13.61
C GLN A 7 4.30 -8.63 -13.10
N PRO A 8 5.23 -8.09 -13.93
CA PRO A 8 6.05 -6.95 -13.54
C PRO A 8 5.23 -5.74 -13.07
N LEU A 9 4.16 -5.39 -13.80
CA LEU A 9 3.29 -4.28 -13.43
C LEU A 9 2.62 -4.51 -12.07
N PHE A 10 2.07 -5.71 -11.84
CA PHE A 10 1.47 -6.06 -10.56
C PHE A 10 2.48 -5.95 -9.41
N ASP A 11 3.69 -6.45 -9.60
CA ASP A 11 4.73 -6.44 -8.57
C ASP A 11 5.18 -5.02 -8.21
N ILE A 12 5.29 -4.12 -9.19
CA ILE A 12 5.63 -2.71 -8.95
C ILE A 12 4.52 -2.01 -8.16
N ILE A 13 3.25 -2.25 -8.48
CA ILE A 13 2.13 -1.68 -7.72
C ILE A 13 2.15 -2.19 -6.28
N MET A 14 2.35 -3.50 -6.08
CA MET A 14 2.45 -4.08 -4.73
C MET A 14 3.63 -3.52 -3.95
N HIS A 15 4.78 -3.31 -4.61
CA HIS A 15 5.95 -2.69 -3.99
C HIS A 15 5.64 -1.27 -3.50
N ASN A 16 4.97 -0.47 -4.32
CA ASN A 16 4.59 0.89 -3.93
C ASN A 16 3.57 0.93 -2.78
N ILE A 17 2.62 -0.02 -2.73
CA ILE A 17 1.73 -0.17 -1.56
C ILE A 17 2.53 -0.52 -0.30
N GLU A 18 3.51 -1.42 -0.38
CA GLU A 18 4.40 -1.71 0.76
C GLU A 18 5.23 -0.48 1.19
N LEU A 19 5.68 0.35 0.24
CA LEU A 19 6.37 1.60 0.57
C LEU A 19 5.46 2.57 1.33
N LEU A 20 4.20 2.76 0.90
CA LEU A 20 3.25 3.57 1.64
C LEU A 20 3.05 3.04 3.07
N LEU A 21 2.82 1.73 3.22
CA LEU A 21 2.63 1.12 4.53
C LEU A 21 3.86 1.27 5.43
N LYS A 22 5.07 1.17 4.88
CA LYS A 22 6.33 1.41 5.61
C LYS A 22 6.43 2.85 6.15
N HIS A 23 5.75 3.79 5.50
CA HIS A 23 5.68 5.19 5.93
C HIS A 23 4.44 5.52 6.76
N ASN A 24 3.72 4.51 7.27
CA ASN A 24 2.47 4.64 8.02
C ASN A 24 1.29 5.19 7.18
N LEU A 25 1.27 4.89 5.88
CA LEU A 25 0.31 5.45 4.93
C LEU A 25 -0.46 4.36 4.19
N VAL A 26 -1.74 4.62 3.92
CA VAL A 26 -2.56 3.90 2.92
C VAL A 26 -2.99 4.87 1.84
N HIS A 27 -3.00 4.42 0.58
CA HIS A 27 -3.39 5.27 -0.54
C HIS A 27 -4.86 5.69 -0.43
N GLY A 28 -5.74 4.75 -0.09
CA GLY A 28 -7.12 5.03 0.21
C GLY A 28 -8.00 5.34 -0.99
N ASP A 29 -7.51 5.32 -2.23
CA ASP A 29 -8.35 5.33 -3.43
C ASP A 29 -7.62 4.74 -4.65
N LEU A 30 -6.76 3.74 -4.41
CA LEU A 30 -5.94 3.18 -5.47
C LEU A 30 -6.81 2.41 -6.48
N SER A 31 -6.62 2.69 -7.75
CA SER A 31 -7.28 2.00 -8.87
C SER A 31 -6.36 1.96 -10.09
N ALA A 32 -6.73 1.15 -11.10
CA ALA A 32 -5.98 1.09 -12.35
C ALA A 32 -5.91 2.42 -13.12
N TYR A 33 -6.82 3.35 -12.86
CA TYR A 33 -6.79 4.68 -13.45
C TYR A 33 -5.65 5.56 -12.90
N ASN A 34 -5.12 5.20 -11.73
CA ASN A 34 -4.06 5.93 -11.04
C ASN A 34 -2.66 5.38 -11.36
N ILE A 35 -2.55 4.61 -12.44
CA ILE A 35 -1.31 3.94 -12.85
C ILE A 35 -0.97 4.41 -14.26
N LEU A 36 0.10 5.20 -14.37
CA LEU A 36 0.64 5.60 -15.67
C LEU A 36 1.68 4.58 -16.10
N TYR A 37 1.48 4.00 -17.29
CA TYR A 37 2.49 3.19 -17.98
C TYR A 37 3.08 4.02 -19.12
N TRP A 38 4.37 4.27 -19.07
CA TRP A 38 5.07 5.03 -20.09
C TRP A 38 6.51 4.52 -20.23
N ASP A 39 6.90 4.15 -21.45
CA ASP A 39 8.26 3.72 -21.78
C ASP A 39 8.79 2.55 -20.92
N GLY A 40 7.92 1.58 -20.61
CA GLY A 40 8.27 0.43 -19.76
C GLY A 40 8.29 0.72 -18.25
N GLU A 41 8.11 1.98 -17.86
CA GLU A 41 8.10 2.44 -16.47
C GLU A 41 6.67 2.68 -15.96
N ILE A 42 6.51 2.56 -14.65
CA ILE A 42 5.20 2.64 -13.97
C ILE A 42 5.24 3.70 -12.89
N TYR A 43 4.30 4.62 -12.98
CA TYR A 43 4.13 5.70 -12.00
C TYR A 43 2.76 5.58 -11.35
N LEU A 44 2.74 5.47 -10.02
CA LEU A 44 1.51 5.72 -9.27
C LEU A 44 1.30 7.24 -9.19
N ILE A 45 0.07 7.67 -9.46
CA ILE A 45 -0.34 9.06 -9.38
C ILE A 45 -1.52 9.21 -8.42
N ASP A 46 -1.86 10.46 -8.11
CA ASP A 46 -3.02 10.84 -7.29
C ASP A 46 -2.93 10.45 -5.81
N PHE A 47 -1.94 11.03 -5.11
CA PHE A 47 -1.72 10.90 -3.66
C PHE A 47 -2.51 11.84 -2.72
N PRO A 48 -3.43 12.76 -3.12
CA PRO A 48 -4.07 13.66 -2.16
C PRO A 48 -5.02 12.95 -1.18
N GLN A 49 -5.35 11.67 -1.39
CA GLN A 49 -6.23 10.87 -0.51
C GLN A 49 -5.50 9.95 0.47
N VAL A 50 -4.17 10.04 0.54
CA VAL A 50 -3.37 9.22 1.44
C VAL A 50 -3.80 9.45 2.90
N SER A 51 -4.09 8.36 3.61
CA SER A 51 -4.48 8.39 5.03
C SER A 51 -3.43 7.72 5.91
N ASP A 52 -3.27 8.25 7.11
CA ASP A 52 -2.41 7.69 8.15
C ASP A 52 -2.99 6.39 8.74
N CYS A 53 -2.17 5.35 8.88
CA CYS A 53 -2.63 4.03 9.33
C CYS A 53 -3.00 4.00 10.82
N GLU A 54 -2.31 4.77 11.65
CA GLU A 54 -2.50 4.78 13.11
C GLU A 54 -3.72 5.59 13.52
N ASN A 55 -3.89 6.76 12.90
CA ASN A 55 -4.91 7.73 13.25
C ASN A 55 -6.24 7.47 12.56
N ASN A 56 -6.26 6.64 11.51
CA ASN A 56 -7.48 6.27 10.80
C ASN A 56 -7.89 4.82 11.12
N ARG A 57 -8.94 4.66 11.93
CA ARG A 57 -9.53 3.35 12.27
C ARG A 57 -9.99 2.54 11.05
N ASN A 58 -10.18 3.19 9.90
CA ASN A 58 -10.56 2.54 8.64
C ASN A 58 -9.36 2.17 7.76
N ALA A 59 -8.12 2.44 8.17
CA ALA A 59 -6.93 2.21 7.34
C ALA A 59 -6.82 0.79 6.80
N TYR A 60 -7.09 -0.23 7.63
CA TYR A 60 -7.13 -1.62 7.19
C TYR A 60 -8.17 -1.85 6.08
N GLN A 61 -9.36 -1.25 6.19
CA GLN A 61 -10.41 -1.39 5.18
C GLN A 61 -10.06 -0.63 3.90
N LEU A 62 -9.37 0.51 4.00
CA LEU A 62 -8.85 1.26 2.87
C LEU A 62 -7.79 0.45 2.12
N LEU A 63 -6.81 -0.11 2.82
CA LEU A 63 -5.81 -1.02 2.25
C LEU A 63 -6.48 -2.22 1.56
N LYS A 64 -7.46 -2.83 2.24
CA LYS A 64 -8.22 -3.96 1.69
C LYS A 64 -8.86 -3.57 0.37
N ARG A 65 -9.55 -2.43 0.32
CA ARG A 65 -10.20 -1.93 -0.89
C ARG A 65 -9.20 -1.66 -2.02
N ASP A 66 -8.07 -1.04 -1.71
CA ASP A 66 -7.02 -0.75 -2.68
C ASP A 66 -6.49 -2.06 -3.33
N ILE A 67 -6.16 -3.06 -2.51
CA ILE A 67 -5.65 -4.35 -3.00
C ILE A 67 -6.73 -5.12 -3.78
N GLU A 68 -7.99 -5.11 -3.32
CA GLU A 68 -9.10 -5.75 -4.03
C GLU A 68 -9.29 -5.17 -5.43
N ARG A 69 -9.28 -3.84 -5.56
CA ARG A 69 -9.43 -3.16 -6.86
C ARG A 69 -8.30 -3.49 -7.82
N ILE A 70 -7.06 -3.53 -7.31
CA ILE A 70 -5.91 -3.93 -8.12
C ILE A 70 -6.03 -5.40 -8.56
N CYS A 71 -6.34 -6.32 -7.64
CA CYS A 71 -6.53 -7.73 -7.99
C CYS A 71 -7.65 -7.93 -9.04
N GLN A 72 -8.78 -7.24 -8.91
CA GLN A 72 -9.89 -7.28 -9.88
C GLN A 72 -9.47 -6.77 -11.26
N TYR A 73 -8.69 -5.69 -11.33
CA TYR A 73 -8.16 -5.19 -12.59
C TYR A 73 -7.30 -6.24 -13.30
N PHE A 74 -6.38 -6.87 -12.58
CA PHE A 74 -5.48 -7.89 -13.13
C PHE A 74 -6.17 -9.21 -13.44
N GLU A 75 -7.23 -9.57 -12.72
CA GLU A 75 -8.07 -10.73 -13.03
C GLU A 75 -8.70 -10.59 -14.42
N GLY A 76 -9.19 -9.39 -14.77
CA GLY A 76 -9.66 -9.07 -16.12
C GLY A 76 -8.57 -9.16 -17.21
N GLN A 77 -7.29 -9.16 -16.82
CA GLN A 77 -6.13 -9.37 -17.69
C GLN A 77 -5.60 -10.82 -17.62
N GLY A 78 -6.28 -11.72 -16.92
CA GLY A 78 -5.89 -13.12 -16.78
C GLY A 78 -4.88 -13.42 -15.66
N LEU A 79 -4.52 -12.43 -14.83
CA LEU A 79 -3.63 -12.60 -13.69
C LEU A 79 -4.43 -12.68 -12.38
N HIS A 80 -4.62 -13.90 -11.88
CA HIS A 80 -5.42 -14.15 -10.68
C HIS A 80 -4.57 -14.04 -9.41
N ARG A 81 -5.07 -13.32 -8.40
CA ARG A 81 -4.41 -13.07 -7.11
C ARG A 81 -5.44 -13.13 -5.99
N ASP A 82 -5.02 -13.58 -4.81
CA ASP A 82 -5.86 -13.63 -3.61
C ASP A 82 -5.67 -12.33 -2.81
N PRO A 83 -6.63 -11.38 -2.87
CA PRO A 83 -6.50 -10.09 -2.21
C PRO A 83 -6.46 -10.25 -0.68
N GLU A 84 -7.24 -11.16 -0.09
CA GLU A 84 -7.27 -11.33 1.36
C GLU A 84 -5.92 -11.77 1.91
N ARG A 85 -5.27 -12.72 1.22
CA ARG A 85 -3.95 -13.20 1.62
C ARG A 85 -2.90 -12.11 1.52
N ILE A 86 -2.97 -11.26 0.49
CA ILE A 86 -2.04 -10.15 0.29
C ILE A 86 -2.22 -9.11 1.40
N VAL A 87 -3.46 -8.66 1.65
CA VAL A 87 -3.79 -7.68 2.71
C VAL A 87 -3.30 -8.16 4.06
N LYS A 88 -3.65 -9.40 4.46
CA LYS A 88 -3.24 -9.98 5.75
C LYS A 88 -1.72 -10.02 5.88
N ARG A 89 -1.00 -10.38 4.82
CA ARG A 89 0.47 -10.44 4.81
C ARG A 89 1.10 -9.05 4.95
N MET A 90 0.61 -8.07 4.19
CA MET A 90 1.13 -6.71 4.21
C MET A 90 0.83 -6.04 5.54
N TRP A 91 -0.42 -6.10 5.99
CA TRP A 91 -0.83 -5.51 7.27
C TRP A 91 -0.03 -6.08 8.43
N LYS A 92 0.11 -7.41 8.53
CA LYS A 92 0.91 -8.05 9.59
C LYS A 92 2.38 -7.61 9.59
N ARG A 93 2.95 -7.27 8.44
CA ARG A 93 4.36 -6.84 8.33
C ARG A 93 4.58 -5.43 8.85
N PHE A 94 3.56 -4.58 8.77
CA PHE A 94 3.64 -3.15 9.10
C PHE A 94 2.66 -2.74 10.20
N GLU A 95 2.03 -3.70 10.87
CA GLU A 95 1.26 -3.47 12.07
C GLU A 95 2.22 -2.84 13.08
N VAL A 96 1.98 -1.57 13.39
CA VAL A 96 2.75 -0.87 14.41
C VAL A 96 2.38 -1.52 15.72
N ASP A 97 3.32 -2.26 16.29
CA ASP A 97 3.21 -2.77 17.64
C ASP A 97 3.02 -1.56 18.58
N PRO A 98 1.94 -1.50 19.37
CA PRO A 98 1.73 -0.42 20.33
C PRO A 98 2.94 -0.18 21.25
N GLU A 99 3.73 -1.22 21.56
CA GLU A 99 4.98 -1.09 22.32
C GLU A 99 6.09 -0.42 21.51
N GLN A 100 6.18 -0.69 20.21
CA GLN A 100 7.11 -0.04 19.30
C GLN A 100 6.78 1.45 19.14
N LEU A 101 5.49 1.79 19.00
CA LEU A 101 5.03 3.18 18.96
C LEU A 101 5.34 3.93 20.25
N ALA A 102 5.06 3.31 21.41
CA ALA A 102 5.40 3.89 22.70
C ALA A 102 6.92 4.10 22.85
N ALA A 103 7.73 3.17 22.35
CA ALA A 103 9.18 3.28 22.35
C ALA A 103 9.69 4.40 21.43
N ASP A 104 9.09 4.58 20.24
CA ASP A 104 9.48 5.62 19.30
C ASP A 104 9.06 7.02 19.78
N MET A 105 7.85 7.17 20.34
CA MET A 105 7.42 8.42 20.99
C MET A 105 8.33 8.78 22.18
N SER A 106 8.73 7.79 22.98
CA SER A 106 9.65 8.02 24.11
C SER A 106 11.03 8.51 23.66
N ARG A 107 11.48 8.10 22.47
CA ARG A 107 12.76 8.55 21.88
C ARG A 107 12.68 9.95 21.30
N GLU A 108 11.52 10.37 20.81
CA GLU A 108 11.31 11.73 20.30
C GLU A 108 11.23 12.74 21.43
N THR A 109 10.53 12.43 22.54
CA THR A 109 10.45 13.32 23.70
C THR A 109 11.79 13.59 24.37
N MET A 110 12.77 12.69 24.21
CA MET A 110 14.13 12.88 24.75
C MET A 110 15.05 13.72 23.84
N LYS A 111 14.68 13.97 22.57
CA LYS A 111 15.46 14.82 21.66
C LYS A 111 15.18 16.31 21.79
N ASP A 112 14.05 16.66 22.41
CA ASP A 112 13.63 18.05 22.62
C ASP A 112 14.11 18.64 23.97
N GLU A 113 14.82 17.85 24.79
CA GLU A 113 15.32 18.26 26.12
C GLU A 113 16.83 18.63 26.18
N ASP A 114 17.56 18.62 25.05
CA ASP A 114 18.99 18.97 24.96
C ASP A 114 19.28 20.36 24.35
#